data_AF-A0A6C0C6V0-F1
#
_entry.id   AF-A0A6C0C6V0-F1
#
_cell.length_a   1.000
_cell.length_b   1.000
_cell.length_c   1.000
_cell.angle_alpha   90.00
_cell.angle_beta   90.00
_cell.angle_gamma   90.00
#
_symmetry.space_group_name_H-M   'P 1'
#
loop_
_entity.id
_entity.type
_entity.pdbx_description
1 polymer ?
#
loop_
_entity_poly.entity_id
_entity_poly.type
_entity_poly.pdbx_seq_one_letter_code
_entity_poly.pdbx_strand_id
1 'polypeptide(L)'
;MSSVHEDVFVEIARYLSDKEKIMVSATSIRMNMLKYKFIYDEQVDIDIIGGLSYFDNFENVDVTLNRQVTIPKRTKYVHLCSYDGEIPNYITHLEVRSLKALRSAPLSVTHLKIINDYYEYEICGEIKPSVTHLTFCDSFNSSINDVIPESVTHLTFGDNFNQPIKNNIPPFVTHLTFGTRFNMPISEYDSVSILRYIPLSVTHLTFGYDFNRSIKNSIPPSVTHLKFALDRCVDDVNDDIPALASADSRGFDRHLTNCIPSSVTYLVLGDCFDKSIKNCLPVSLTYLKFGNNFNQNIKKGHIPPLVTHLTFGYSFNKPIKGCIPSSVTHLVFGYYFNQDIKGCIPSSVTHLTFGFSFDQSIVDSIPSSVIWLKFGNNFNKSIEGNLPPYLTNLTFGNCFNQPIRNLVLLEYVTHLTFGFRFDQPIDGCIPASVTHLVFDDNFDQPIDGCIPSSVTHLVFGCCFNQPINNNIPSVTHLTVDQCFRQSINQDIMLRLSELTLKGKNVQRIGNVKIKYVNNFL
;
A
#
# COMPACT_ATOMS: atom_id res chain seq x y z
N MET A 1 -7.92 -34.79 23.75
CA MET A 1 -6.86 -34.20 22.90
C MET A 1 -7.41 -33.24 21.83
N SER A 2 -8.66 -32.76 21.87
CA SER A 2 -9.23 -31.91 20.79
C SER A 2 -9.10 -30.39 20.98
N SER A 3 -8.82 -29.88 22.19
CA SER A 3 -8.81 -28.43 22.47
C SER A 3 -7.60 -27.70 21.90
N VAL A 4 -6.42 -28.34 21.92
CA VAL A 4 -5.15 -27.72 21.48
C VAL A 4 -5.20 -27.29 20.01
N HIS A 5 -5.95 -28.00 19.16
CA HIS A 5 -6.09 -27.62 17.75
C HIS A 5 -6.95 -26.37 17.55
N GLU A 6 -8.00 -26.17 18.35
CA GLU A 6 -8.93 -25.04 18.16
C GLU A 6 -8.31 -23.72 18.63
N ASP A 7 -7.55 -23.74 19.71
CA ASP A 7 -6.85 -22.56 20.23
C ASP A 7 -5.79 -22.05 19.23
N VAL A 8 -5.11 -22.96 18.55
CA VAL A 8 -4.17 -22.62 17.46
C VAL A 8 -4.90 -21.92 16.31
N PHE A 9 -6.09 -22.38 15.90
CA PHE A 9 -6.85 -21.71 14.86
C PHE A 9 -7.35 -20.33 15.27
N VAL A 10 -7.72 -20.15 16.54
CA VAL A 10 -8.11 -18.83 17.07
C VAL A 10 -6.92 -17.88 17.07
N GLU A 11 -5.72 -18.36 17.39
CA GLU A 11 -4.50 -17.55 17.33
C GLU A 11 -4.13 -17.18 15.88
N ILE A 12 -4.18 -18.15 14.96
CA ILE A 12 -3.97 -17.89 13.52
C ILE A 12 -4.99 -16.89 12.99
N ALA A 13 -6.24 -17.00 13.41
CA ALA A 13 -7.31 -16.10 12.96
C ALA A 13 -7.07 -14.62 13.30
N ARG A 14 -6.23 -14.30 14.29
CA ARG A 14 -5.83 -12.91 14.57
C ARG A 14 -5.03 -12.25 13.44
N TYR A 15 -4.48 -13.07 12.54
CA TYR A 15 -3.71 -12.62 11.38
C TYR A 15 -4.49 -12.75 10.07
N LEU A 16 -5.77 -13.13 10.12
CA LEU A 16 -6.64 -13.30 8.96
C LEU A 16 -7.64 -12.14 8.87
N SER A 17 -8.02 -11.77 7.64
CA SER A 17 -9.21 -10.95 7.37
C SER A 17 -10.49 -11.66 7.81
N ASP A 18 -11.57 -10.91 8.03
CA ASP A 18 -12.87 -11.50 8.38
C ASP A 18 -13.39 -12.43 7.28
N LYS A 19 -13.13 -12.05 6.02
CA LYS A 19 -13.40 -12.88 4.86
C LYS A 19 -12.65 -14.22 4.94
N GLU A 20 -11.36 -14.20 5.23
CA GLU A 20 -10.54 -15.42 5.38
C GLU A 20 -10.98 -16.27 6.57
N LYS A 21 -11.33 -15.65 7.72
CA LYS A 21 -11.90 -16.35 8.87
C LYS A 21 -13.16 -17.13 8.47
N ILE A 22 -14.07 -16.51 7.72
CA ILE A 22 -15.27 -17.19 7.20
C ILE A 22 -14.89 -18.31 6.24
N MET A 23 -13.95 -18.10 5.31
CA MET A 23 -13.50 -19.14 4.38
C MET A 23 -12.92 -20.36 5.11
N VAL A 24 -12.06 -20.14 6.10
CA VAL A 24 -11.48 -21.20 6.93
C VAL A 24 -12.58 -22.00 7.62
N SER A 25 -13.57 -21.31 8.21
CA SER A 25 -14.68 -21.97 8.88
C SER A 25 -15.57 -22.79 7.92
N ALA A 26 -15.63 -22.43 6.63
CA ALA A 26 -16.44 -23.12 5.63
C ALA A 26 -15.81 -24.42 5.08
N THR A 27 -14.56 -24.73 5.44
CA THR A 27 -13.82 -25.87 4.86
C THR A 27 -14.32 -27.24 5.30
N SER A 28 -14.95 -27.35 6.48
CA SER A 28 -15.53 -28.61 6.97
C SER A 28 -16.54 -28.38 8.10
N ILE A 29 -17.35 -29.40 8.41
CA ILE A 29 -18.29 -29.36 9.55
C ILE A 29 -17.57 -29.05 10.87
N ARG A 30 -16.36 -29.59 11.06
CA ARG A 30 -15.57 -29.35 12.26
C ARG A 30 -15.05 -27.91 12.33
N MET A 31 -14.55 -27.38 11.21
CA MET A 31 -14.07 -25.99 11.14
C MET A 31 -15.22 -24.97 11.24
N ASN A 32 -16.43 -25.35 10.86
CA ASN A 32 -17.62 -24.49 10.96
C ASN A 32 -17.94 -24.10 12.42
N MET A 33 -17.44 -24.85 13.41
CA MET A 33 -17.56 -24.46 14.82
C MET A 33 -16.70 -23.24 15.19
N LEU A 34 -15.64 -22.95 14.42
CA LEU A 34 -14.73 -21.85 14.72
C LEU A 34 -15.35 -20.46 14.52
N LYS A 35 -16.38 -20.32 13.67
CA LYS A 35 -17.08 -19.03 13.49
C LYS A 35 -17.72 -18.50 14.77
N TYR A 36 -18.03 -19.38 15.71
CA TYR A 36 -18.54 -19.02 17.05
C TYR A 36 -17.44 -18.60 18.02
N LYS A 37 -16.17 -18.84 17.68
CA LYS A 37 -15.00 -18.53 18.51
C LYS A 37 -14.18 -17.36 17.97
N PHE A 38 -14.18 -17.18 16.65
CA PHE A 38 -13.50 -16.08 15.99
C PHE A 38 -14.10 -14.73 16.41
N ILE A 39 -13.22 -13.75 16.48
CA ILE A 39 -13.57 -12.34 16.64
C ILE A 39 -13.45 -11.72 15.26
N TYR A 40 -14.49 -10.99 14.87
CA TYR A 40 -14.59 -10.31 13.59
C TYR A 40 -14.38 -8.82 13.83
N ASP A 41 -13.31 -8.27 13.28
CA ASP A 41 -12.80 -6.94 13.57
C ASP A 41 -12.82 -6.01 12.36
N GLU A 42 -13.28 -6.46 11.20
CA GLU A 42 -13.58 -5.57 10.08
C GLU A 42 -14.92 -4.87 10.27
N GLN A 43 -15.04 -3.67 9.70
CA GLN A 43 -16.28 -2.90 9.73
C GLN A 43 -17.36 -3.61 8.92
N VAL A 44 -18.53 -3.84 9.53
CA VAL A 44 -19.66 -4.52 8.88
C VAL A 44 -21.00 -3.85 9.18
N ASP A 45 -21.89 -3.82 8.20
CA ASP A 45 -23.27 -3.38 8.39
C ASP A 45 -24.05 -4.33 9.30
N ILE A 46 -24.65 -3.79 10.36
CA ILE A 46 -25.41 -4.54 11.34
C ILE A 46 -26.60 -5.30 10.74
N ASP A 47 -27.19 -4.80 9.66
CA ASP A 47 -28.31 -5.45 8.97
C ASP A 47 -27.86 -6.75 8.26
N ILE A 48 -26.58 -6.84 7.88
CA ILE A 48 -26.00 -8.05 7.28
C ILE A 48 -25.82 -9.15 8.33
N ILE A 49 -25.48 -8.77 9.56
CA ILE A 49 -25.10 -9.72 10.61
C ILE A 49 -26.22 -10.07 11.59
N GLY A 50 -27.33 -9.31 11.60
CA GLY A 50 -28.39 -9.45 12.62
C GLY A 50 -29.04 -10.84 12.71
N GLY A 51 -29.01 -11.63 11.64
CA GLY A 51 -29.51 -13.02 11.62
C GLY A 51 -28.48 -14.08 12.00
N LEU A 52 -27.23 -13.70 12.26
CA LEU A 52 -26.15 -14.66 12.48
C LEU A 52 -26.14 -15.21 13.91
N SER A 53 -26.06 -16.53 14.04
CA SER A 53 -25.95 -17.20 15.35
C SER A 53 -24.69 -16.85 16.17
N TYR A 54 -23.69 -16.19 15.55
CA TYR A 54 -22.46 -15.70 16.18
C TYR A 54 -22.39 -14.16 16.14
N PHE A 55 -23.55 -13.51 16.07
CA PHE A 55 -23.72 -12.05 16.05
C PHE A 55 -22.88 -11.32 17.11
N ASP A 56 -22.77 -11.87 18.32
CA ASP A 56 -22.05 -11.24 19.44
C ASP A 56 -20.53 -11.13 19.25
N ASN A 57 -19.96 -11.68 18.17
CA ASN A 57 -18.51 -11.75 17.93
C ASN A 57 -17.92 -10.62 17.06
N PHE A 58 -18.72 -9.63 16.67
CA PHE A 58 -18.27 -8.50 15.84
C PHE A 58 -17.87 -7.28 16.69
N GLU A 59 -16.68 -6.74 16.43
CA GLU A 59 -16.13 -5.59 17.18
C GLU A 59 -16.48 -4.24 16.55
N ASN A 60 -16.65 -4.17 15.23
CA ASN A 60 -16.82 -2.93 14.46
C ASN A 60 -18.08 -2.98 13.59
N VAL A 61 -19.10 -2.22 13.97
CA VAL A 61 -20.42 -2.29 13.33
C VAL A 61 -20.91 -0.93 12.84
N ASP A 62 -21.45 -0.91 11.62
CA ASP A 62 -22.21 0.21 11.08
C ASP A 62 -23.68 0.09 11.46
N VAL A 63 -24.28 1.20 11.92
CA VAL A 63 -25.71 1.26 12.25
C VAL A 63 -26.40 2.38 11.47
N THR A 64 -27.71 2.22 11.26
CA THR A 64 -28.57 3.25 10.67
C THR A 64 -29.63 3.73 11.68
N LEU A 65 -29.97 5.02 11.65
CA LEU A 65 -30.85 5.65 12.66
C LEU A 65 -32.31 5.17 12.63
N ASN A 66 -32.75 4.49 11.57
CA ASN A 66 -34.17 4.26 11.31
C ASN A 66 -34.77 3.05 12.07
N ARG A 67 -33.99 2.34 12.91
CA ARG A 67 -34.44 1.12 13.61
C ARG A 67 -33.83 1.00 15.00
N GLN A 68 -34.59 0.44 15.95
CA GLN A 68 -34.00 -0.06 17.18
C GLN A 68 -33.15 -1.29 16.83
N VAL A 69 -31.83 -1.16 16.95
CA VAL A 69 -30.91 -2.25 16.68
C VAL A 69 -30.28 -2.74 17.97
N THR A 70 -30.18 -4.05 18.15
CA THR A 70 -29.42 -4.65 19.24
C THR A 70 -27.95 -4.62 18.83
N ILE A 71 -27.05 -4.14 19.68
CA ILE A 71 -25.60 -4.09 19.39
C ILE A 71 -24.94 -5.39 19.86
N PRO A 72 -23.99 -5.98 19.09
CA PRO A 72 -23.25 -7.15 19.55
C PRO A 72 -22.54 -6.91 20.88
N LYS A 73 -22.48 -7.93 21.74
CA LYS A 73 -21.86 -7.80 23.07
C LYS A 73 -20.37 -7.46 23.04
N ARG A 74 -19.63 -7.88 22.00
CA ARG A 74 -18.18 -7.60 21.86
C ARG A 74 -17.88 -6.34 21.05
N THR A 75 -18.89 -5.58 20.65
CA THR A 75 -18.67 -4.34 19.90
C THR A 75 -17.82 -3.36 20.69
N LYS A 76 -16.72 -2.93 20.06
CA LYS A 76 -15.84 -1.86 20.54
C LYS A 76 -16.18 -0.54 19.85
N TYR A 77 -16.44 -0.61 18.55
CA TYR A 77 -16.71 0.56 17.72
C TYR A 77 -18.07 0.46 17.05
N VAL A 78 -18.90 1.47 17.28
CA VAL A 78 -20.18 1.62 16.62
C VAL A 78 -20.10 2.85 15.74
N HIS A 79 -20.22 2.63 14.44
CA HIS A 79 -20.11 3.61 13.38
C HIS A 79 -21.51 4.07 12.96
N LEU A 80 -21.69 5.38 12.83
CA LEU A 80 -22.92 5.96 12.31
C LEU A 80 -22.59 7.09 11.34
N CYS A 81 -23.22 7.08 10.17
CA CYS A 81 -23.29 8.25 9.30
C CYS A 81 -24.65 8.95 9.51
N SER A 82 -24.62 10.19 9.98
CA SER A 82 -25.83 10.93 10.35
C SER A 82 -25.97 12.25 9.60
N TYR A 83 -27.13 12.44 8.96
CA TYR A 83 -27.56 13.72 8.42
C TYR A 83 -28.26 14.56 9.49
N ASP A 84 -29.17 13.97 10.24
CA ASP A 84 -29.89 14.58 11.35
C ASP A 84 -30.51 13.51 12.25
N GLY A 85 -30.98 13.92 13.43
CA GLY A 85 -31.64 13.04 14.40
C GLY A 85 -30.93 12.97 15.74
N GLU A 86 -31.57 12.35 16.74
CA GLU A 86 -30.94 12.05 18.02
C GLU A 86 -29.97 10.89 17.86
N ILE A 87 -28.69 11.15 18.14
CA ILE A 87 -27.63 10.15 18.00
C ILE A 87 -27.57 9.32 19.28
N PRO A 88 -27.69 7.99 19.22
CA PRO A 88 -27.69 7.15 20.41
C PRO A 88 -26.37 7.19 21.21
N ASN A 89 -26.46 7.16 22.54
CA ASN A 89 -25.31 7.22 23.46
C ASN A 89 -24.33 6.03 23.38
N TYR A 90 -24.58 5.02 22.56
CA TYR A 90 -23.65 3.90 22.34
C TYR A 90 -22.74 4.11 21.11
N ILE A 91 -22.94 5.17 20.32
CA ILE A 91 -22.11 5.50 19.17
C ILE A 91 -20.73 5.99 19.63
N THR A 92 -19.66 5.40 19.09
CA THR A 92 -18.27 5.80 19.41
C THR A 92 -17.53 6.39 18.22
N HIS A 93 -17.91 6.00 17.00
CA HIS A 93 -17.40 6.52 15.73
C HIS A 93 -18.54 7.19 14.98
N LEU A 94 -18.39 8.49 14.71
CA LEU A 94 -19.47 9.28 14.13
C LEU A 94 -18.97 10.01 12.89
N GLU A 95 -19.65 9.78 11.77
CA GLU A 95 -19.56 10.58 10.57
C GLU A 95 -20.77 11.53 10.50
N VAL A 96 -20.53 12.84 10.55
CA VAL A 96 -21.60 13.84 10.51
C VAL A 96 -21.63 14.59 9.20
N ARG A 97 -22.83 14.80 8.66
CA ARG A 97 -23.07 15.56 7.43
C ARG A 97 -23.82 16.88 7.62
N SER A 98 -24.18 17.20 8.86
CA SER A 98 -24.79 18.48 9.20
C SER A 98 -24.36 18.97 10.59
N LEU A 99 -24.49 20.27 10.82
CA LEU A 99 -24.30 20.88 12.14
C LEU A 99 -25.30 20.36 13.18
N LYS A 100 -26.52 20.00 12.76
CA LYS A 100 -27.53 19.45 13.66
C LYS A 100 -27.09 18.09 14.20
N ALA A 101 -26.53 17.24 13.34
CA ALA A 101 -25.98 15.95 13.74
C ALA A 101 -24.74 16.12 14.66
N LEU A 102 -23.87 17.09 14.35
CA LEU A 102 -22.72 17.40 15.19
C LEU A 102 -23.14 17.85 16.61
N ARG A 103 -24.13 18.73 16.71
CA ARG A 103 -24.72 19.20 17.98
C ARG A 103 -25.24 18.06 18.84
N SER A 104 -25.94 17.11 18.21
CA SER A 104 -26.55 15.94 18.87
C SER A 104 -25.55 14.83 19.19
N ALA A 105 -24.27 14.96 18.82
CA ALA A 105 -23.28 13.92 19.10
C ALA A 105 -23.18 13.65 20.62
N PRO A 106 -23.26 12.39 21.07
CA PRO A 106 -23.14 12.05 22.48
C PRO A 106 -21.68 12.05 22.96
N LEU A 107 -21.48 12.11 24.28
CA LEU A 107 -20.14 12.05 24.92
C LEU A 107 -19.44 10.69 24.76
N SER A 108 -20.12 9.67 24.25
CA SER A 108 -19.51 8.38 23.89
C SER A 108 -18.66 8.47 22.61
N VAL A 109 -18.86 9.50 21.78
CA VAL A 109 -18.12 9.68 20.53
C VAL A 109 -16.67 10.04 20.82
N THR A 110 -15.75 9.19 20.37
CA THR A 110 -14.30 9.40 20.48
C THR A 110 -13.63 9.63 19.13
N HIS A 111 -14.26 9.18 18.03
CA HIS A 111 -13.81 9.38 16.66
C HIS A 111 -14.88 10.14 15.89
N LEU A 112 -14.53 11.33 15.40
CA LEU A 112 -15.44 12.20 14.70
C LEU A 112 -14.88 12.56 13.32
N LYS A 113 -15.65 12.27 12.29
CA LYS A 113 -15.40 12.70 10.92
C LYS A 113 -16.50 13.66 10.48
N ILE A 114 -16.12 14.86 10.11
CA ILE A 114 -17.05 15.89 9.64
C ILE A 114 -17.00 15.87 8.11
N ILE A 115 -18.09 15.46 7.46
CA ILE A 115 -18.27 15.48 6.01
C ILE A 115 -19.20 16.64 5.68
N ASN A 116 -18.66 17.84 5.51
CA ASN A 116 -19.49 19.00 5.22
C ASN A 116 -19.74 19.13 3.70
N ASP A 117 -20.94 18.75 3.27
CA ASP A 117 -21.42 18.87 1.89
C ASP A 117 -21.94 20.29 1.54
N TYR A 118 -21.92 21.25 2.49
CA TYR A 118 -22.41 22.62 2.27
C TYR A 118 -21.45 23.73 2.72
N TYR A 119 -21.44 24.80 1.94
CA TYR A 119 -20.67 26.02 2.12
C TYR A 119 -20.85 26.62 3.54
N GLU A 120 -19.71 26.78 4.22
CA GLU A 120 -19.41 27.79 5.25
C GLU A 120 -20.43 28.02 6.39
N TYR A 121 -20.17 27.38 7.54
CA TYR A 121 -20.52 27.92 8.87
C TYR A 121 -19.44 27.53 9.90
N GLU A 122 -19.24 28.37 10.91
CA GLU A 122 -18.31 28.16 12.03
C GLU A 122 -18.68 26.90 12.84
N ILE A 123 -17.71 26.03 13.12
CA ILE A 123 -17.86 24.79 13.92
C ILE A 123 -17.57 25.04 15.42
N CYS A 124 -17.38 26.30 15.82
CA CYS A 124 -16.89 26.67 17.15
C CYS A 124 -17.81 26.15 18.28
N GLY A 125 -17.21 25.46 19.27
CA GLY A 125 -17.91 24.95 20.45
C GLY A 125 -18.80 23.72 20.23
N GLU A 126 -18.84 23.14 19.03
CA GLU A 126 -19.76 22.04 18.72
C GLU A 126 -19.17 20.64 18.95
N ILE A 127 -17.85 20.52 18.87
CA ILE A 127 -17.13 19.24 18.98
C ILE A 127 -17.06 18.82 20.45
N LYS A 128 -17.47 17.59 20.76
CA LYS A 128 -17.51 17.08 22.14
C LYS A 128 -16.11 16.87 22.72
N PRO A 129 -15.90 17.12 24.03
CA PRO A 129 -14.60 16.95 24.70
C PRO A 129 -14.18 15.48 24.88
N SER A 130 -15.02 14.53 24.47
CA SER A 130 -14.68 13.10 24.41
C SER A 130 -13.92 12.73 23.13
N VAL A 131 -13.93 13.59 22.11
CA VAL A 131 -13.32 13.32 20.80
C VAL A 131 -11.80 13.32 20.90
N THR A 132 -11.19 12.22 20.49
CA THR A 132 -9.73 12.02 20.48
C THR A 132 -9.16 11.96 19.06
N HIS A 133 -9.98 11.55 18.09
CA HIS A 133 -9.64 11.50 16.67
C HIS A 133 -10.62 12.39 15.89
N LEU A 134 -10.08 13.42 15.23
CA LEU A 134 -10.87 14.41 14.51
C LEU A 134 -10.40 14.53 13.07
N THR A 135 -11.35 14.34 12.14
CA THR A 135 -11.11 14.50 10.71
C THR A 135 -12.08 15.53 10.12
N PHE A 136 -11.53 16.58 9.52
CA PHE A 136 -12.30 17.55 8.74
C PHE A 136 -12.40 17.12 7.27
N CYS A 137 -13.49 17.48 6.60
CA CYS A 137 -13.71 17.21 5.19
C CYS A 137 -12.79 18.02 4.27
N ASP A 138 -12.72 17.57 3.01
CA ASP A 138 -11.90 18.21 1.98
C ASP A 138 -12.31 19.64 1.67
N SER A 139 -13.58 20.00 1.87
CA SER A 139 -14.09 21.35 1.70
C SER A 139 -13.77 22.30 2.86
N PHE A 140 -13.37 21.80 4.04
CA PHE A 140 -13.19 22.60 5.25
C PHE A 140 -12.04 23.60 5.11
N ASN A 141 -12.35 24.89 5.23
CA ASN A 141 -11.37 25.97 5.16
C ASN A 141 -11.75 27.16 6.06
N SER A 142 -12.41 26.90 7.18
CA SER A 142 -12.80 27.91 8.16
C SER A 142 -11.75 28.05 9.28
N SER A 143 -11.78 29.16 10.00
CA SER A 143 -10.91 29.36 11.18
C SER A 143 -11.13 28.23 12.20
N ILE A 144 -10.04 27.84 12.85
CA ILE A 144 -10.01 26.77 13.86
C ILE A 144 -9.84 27.29 15.29
N ASN A 145 -9.97 28.60 15.50
CA ASN A 145 -9.93 29.22 16.83
C ASN A 145 -10.99 28.59 17.74
N ASP A 146 -10.58 27.99 18.85
CA ASP A 146 -11.44 27.35 19.85
C ASP A 146 -12.38 26.25 19.29
N VAL A 147 -12.05 25.69 18.11
CA VAL A 147 -12.85 24.63 17.47
C VAL A 147 -12.45 23.25 17.97
N ILE A 148 -11.15 23.01 18.18
CA ILE A 148 -10.57 21.68 18.39
C ILE A 148 -10.45 21.42 19.90
N PRO A 149 -11.10 20.39 20.46
CA PRO A 149 -10.99 20.07 21.88
C PRO A 149 -9.59 19.63 22.32
N GLU A 150 -9.24 19.90 23.58
CA GLU A 150 -7.97 19.50 24.21
C GLU A 150 -7.74 17.98 24.24
N SER A 151 -8.80 17.18 24.18
CA SER A 151 -8.76 15.71 24.15
C SER A 151 -8.22 15.15 22.82
N VAL A 152 -8.12 15.96 21.77
CA VAL A 152 -7.72 15.49 20.43
C VAL A 152 -6.24 15.13 20.41
N THR A 153 -5.96 13.89 20.01
CA THR A 153 -4.60 13.35 19.84
C THR A 153 -4.26 13.08 18.38
N HIS A 154 -5.26 12.87 17.52
CA HIS A 154 -5.13 12.66 16.08
C HIS A 154 -6.00 13.67 15.34
N LEU A 155 -5.35 14.53 14.56
CA LEU A 155 -6.00 15.63 13.85
C LEU A 155 -5.68 15.56 12.36
N THR A 156 -6.72 15.49 11.54
CA THR A 156 -6.60 15.45 10.08
C THR A 156 -7.44 16.56 9.46
N PHE A 157 -6.78 17.43 8.71
CA PHE A 157 -7.44 18.42 7.86
C PHE A 157 -7.63 17.88 6.45
N GLY A 158 -8.79 18.16 5.86
CA GLY A 158 -9.05 17.85 4.45
C GLY A 158 -8.33 18.80 3.50
N ASP A 159 -8.48 18.51 2.19
CA ASP A 159 -7.69 19.11 1.12
C ASP A 159 -7.69 20.63 1.02
N ASN A 160 -8.80 21.33 1.30
CA ASN A 160 -8.87 22.78 1.11
C ASN A 160 -8.41 23.61 2.30
N PHE A 161 -8.08 22.99 3.44
CA PHE A 161 -7.71 23.73 4.64
C PHE A 161 -6.43 24.54 4.44
N ASN A 162 -6.52 25.86 4.57
CA ASN A 162 -5.41 26.78 4.40
C ASN A 162 -5.54 28.00 5.32
N GLN A 163 -5.97 27.79 6.56
CA GLN A 163 -6.12 28.84 7.57
C GLN A 163 -4.92 28.88 8.54
N PRO A 164 -4.67 30.02 9.22
CA PRO A 164 -3.62 30.11 10.23
C PRO A 164 -3.81 29.12 11.39
N ILE A 165 -2.70 28.55 11.86
CA ILE A 165 -2.69 27.52 12.93
C ILE A 165 -2.04 28.00 14.24
N LYS A 166 -1.65 29.27 14.32
CA LYS A 166 -0.97 29.83 15.50
C LYS A 166 -1.85 29.65 16.74
N ASN A 167 -1.35 28.90 17.72
CA ASN A 167 -2.03 28.58 18.99
C ASN A 167 -3.37 27.82 18.87
N ASN A 168 -3.70 27.26 17.69
CA ASN A 168 -5.00 26.60 17.47
C ASN A 168 -4.93 25.06 17.44
N ILE A 169 -3.73 24.48 17.54
CA ILE A 169 -3.56 23.03 17.59
C ILE A 169 -3.36 22.62 19.06
N PRO A 170 -4.19 21.73 19.62
CA PRO A 170 -4.08 21.34 21.02
C PRO A 170 -2.70 20.73 21.38
N PRO A 171 -2.20 20.96 22.60
CA PRO A 171 -0.89 20.49 23.06
C PRO A 171 -0.76 18.97 23.17
N PHE A 172 -1.85 18.19 23.09
CA PHE A 172 -1.82 16.72 23.16
C PHE A 172 -1.87 16.02 21.79
N VAL A 173 -1.92 16.79 20.69
CA VAL A 173 -1.91 16.22 19.33
C VAL A 173 -0.58 15.53 19.06
N THR A 174 -0.64 14.22 18.80
CA THR A 174 0.52 13.39 18.45
C THR A 174 0.62 13.13 16.94
N HIS A 175 -0.51 13.10 16.25
CA HIS A 175 -0.61 12.89 14.81
C HIS A 175 -1.30 14.09 14.17
N LEU A 176 -0.60 14.79 13.28
CA LEU A 176 -1.08 15.98 12.60
C LEU A 176 -0.91 15.83 11.09
N THR A 177 -2.04 15.85 10.39
CA THR A 177 -2.08 15.72 8.93
C THR A 177 -2.77 16.94 8.32
N PHE A 178 -2.07 17.61 7.42
CA PHE A 178 -2.61 18.68 6.59
C PHE A 178 -2.95 18.15 5.19
N GLY A 179 -4.10 18.59 4.65
CA GLY A 179 -4.51 18.29 3.29
C GLY A 179 -3.76 19.09 2.21
N THR A 180 -4.13 18.85 0.95
CA THR A 180 -3.46 19.34 -0.26
C THR A 180 -3.07 20.82 -0.22
N ARG A 181 -3.98 21.74 0.12
CA ARG A 181 -3.82 23.19 -0.08
C ARG A 181 -3.14 23.92 1.07
N PHE A 182 -2.81 23.25 2.17
CA PHE A 182 -2.24 23.92 3.33
C PHE A 182 -0.87 24.52 3.01
N ASN A 183 -0.78 25.84 3.06
CA ASN A 183 0.45 26.58 2.78
C ASN A 183 0.57 27.83 3.66
N MET A 184 0.14 27.73 4.92
CA MET A 184 0.32 28.78 5.92
C MET A 184 1.65 28.63 6.68
N PRO A 185 2.20 29.72 7.26
CA PRO A 185 3.37 29.62 8.12
C PRO A 185 3.13 28.69 9.32
N ILE A 186 4.15 27.92 9.68
CA ILE A 186 4.14 26.98 10.82
C ILE A 186 5.01 27.43 11.99
N SER A 187 5.63 28.61 11.85
CA SER A 187 6.38 29.29 12.90
C SER A 187 6.49 30.77 12.59
N GLU A 188 6.72 31.58 13.61
CA GLU A 188 7.19 32.95 13.47
C GLU A 188 8.55 33.14 14.17
N TYR A 189 9.30 34.11 13.68
CA TYR A 189 10.56 34.52 14.26
C TYR A 189 10.33 35.83 15.01
N ASP A 190 10.53 35.82 16.32
CA ASP A 190 10.76 37.05 17.06
C ASP A 190 12.26 37.23 17.26
N SER A 191 12.70 38.47 17.44
CA SER A 191 14.06 38.93 17.69
C SER A 191 14.90 38.08 18.67
N VAL A 192 14.26 37.27 19.53
CA VAL A 192 14.90 36.45 20.58
C VAL A 192 14.69 34.94 20.39
N SER A 193 13.61 34.48 19.74
CA SER A 193 13.29 33.04 19.66
C SER A 193 12.32 32.68 18.53
N ILE A 194 12.24 31.38 18.22
CA ILE A 194 11.30 30.85 17.23
C ILE A 194 10.08 30.31 17.97
N LEU A 195 8.92 30.90 17.68
CA LEU A 195 7.64 30.39 18.14
C LEU A 195 7.12 29.36 17.14
N ARG A 196 7.09 28.09 17.54
CA ARG A 196 6.55 26.98 16.75
C ARG A 196 5.04 26.92 16.92
N TYR A 197 4.30 26.73 15.82
CA TYR A 197 2.85 26.55 15.89
C TYR A 197 2.45 25.07 16.00
N ILE A 198 3.37 24.17 15.66
CA ILE A 198 3.17 22.73 15.81
C ILE A 198 3.57 22.32 17.23
N PRO A 199 2.68 21.63 17.99
CA PRO A 199 2.96 21.22 19.36
C PRO A 199 4.16 20.27 19.51
N LEU A 200 4.82 20.32 20.67
CA LEU A 200 5.95 19.42 21.01
C LEU A 200 5.54 17.95 21.21
N SER A 201 4.25 17.65 21.30
CA SER A 201 3.73 16.28 21.38
C SER A 201 3.64 15.59 20.02
N VAL A 202 3.70 16.33 18.91
CA VAL A 202 3.56 15.78 17.56
C VAL A 202 4.75 14.87 17.23
N THR A 203 4.45 13.60 17.00
CA THR A 203 5.42 12.58 16.57
C THR A 203 5.29 12.23 15.09
N HIS A 204 4.09 12.39 14.52
CA HIS A 204 3.77 12.15 13.12
C HIS A 204 3.22 13.43 12.49
N LEU A 205 3.93 13.94 11.48
CA LEU A 205 3.60 15.18 10.81
C LEU A 205 3.57 14.97 9.30
N THR A 206 2.41 15.26 8.69
CA THR A 206 2.21 15.15 7.25
C THR A 206 1.75 16.49 6.69
N PHE A 207 2.46 16.97 5.66
CA PHE A 207 2.05 18.11 4.85
C PHE A 207 1.51 17.64 3.50
N GLY A 208 0.48 18.33 3.02
CA GLY A 208 -0.07 18.11 1.68
C GLY A 208 0.78 18.72 0.56
N TYR A 209 0.31 18.53 -0.67
CA TYR A 209 1.04 18.83 -1.90
C TYR A 209 1.50 20.29 -2.03
N ASP A 210 0.66 21.28 -1.73
CA ASP A 210 0.95 22.72 -1.94
C ASP A 210 1.83 23.33 -0.83
N PHE A 211 2.17 22.59 0.23
CA PHE A 211 2.97 23.14 1.32
C PHE A 211 4.37 23.52 0.83
N ASN A 212 4.68 24.81 0.85
CA ASN A 212 5.97 25.31 0.36
C ASN A 212 6.47 26.48 1.22
N ARG A 213 6.44 26.31 2.54
CA ARG A 213 7.00 27.27 3.50
C ARG A 213 8.35 26.83 4.03
N SER A 214 9.12 27.79 4.55
CA SER A 214 10.35 27.47 5.28
C SER A 214 10.00 26.62 6.50
N ILE A 215 10.73 25.53 6.70
CA ILE A 215 10.58 24.67 7.86
C ILE A 215 11.74 24.81 8.87
N LYS A 216 12.69 25.71 8.59
CA LYS A 216 13.91 25.87 9.40
C LYS A 216 13.54 26.11 10.87
N ASN A 217 14.00 25.21 11.75
CA ASN A 217 13.74 25.20 13.20
C ASN A 217 12.25 25.14 13.63
N SER A 218 11.32 24.96 12.69
CA SER A 218 9.87 24.99 12.94
C SER A 218 9.29 23.62 13.30
N ILE A 219 9.91 22.54 12.81
CA ILE A 219 9.48 21.17 13.08
C ILE A 219 9.90 20.80 14.51
N PRO A 220 8.99 20.29 15.36
CA PRO A 220 9.32 19.87 16.71
C PRO A 220 10.37 18.75 16.76
N PRO A 221 11.24 18.72 17.77
CA PRO A 221 12.23 17.64 17.96
C PRO A 221 11.60 16.29 18.35
N SER A 222 10.31 16.23 18.65
CA SER A 222 9.56 14.99 18.89
C SER A 222 9.13 14.27 17.60
N VAL A 223 9.17 14.95 16.45
CA VAL A 223 8.74 14.37 15.17
C VAL A 223 9.69 13.25 14.77
N THR A 224 9.15 12.04 14.63
CA THR A 224 9.87 10.86 14.16
C THR A 224 9.47 10.49 12.72
N HIS A 225 8.23 10.80 12.34
CA HIS A 225 7.68 10.57 11.01
C HIS A 225 7.32 11.89 10.35
N LEU A 226 8.00 12.22 9.25
CA LEU A 226 7.80 13.46 8.51
C LEU A 226 7.49 13.16 7.04
N LYS A 227 6.34 13.62 6.55
CA LYS A 227 5.93 13.47 5.15
C LYS A 227 5.60 14.83 4.52
N PHE A 228 6.08 15.06 3.29
CA PHE A 228 5.78 16.24 2.46
C PHE A 228 4.94 15.91 1.23
N ALA A 229 4.08 14.91 1.31
CA ALA A 229 3.17 14.53 0.24
C ALA A 229 1.93 13.87 0.84
N LEU A 230 0.81 13.97 0.12
CA LEU A 230 -0.24 12.97 0.25
C LEU A 230 0.29 11.69 -0.40
N ASP A 231 0.30 10.59 0.35
CA ASP A 231 0.27 9.26 -0.25
C ASP A 231 -1.05 9.19 -1.05
N ARG A 232 -1.02 9.64 -2.31
CA ARG A 232 -1.75 8.87 -3.31
C ARG A 232 -1.00 7.55 -3.32
N CYS A 233 -1.47 6.62 -2.50
CA CYS A 233 -1.11 5.21 -2.59
C CYS A 233 -1.26 4.82 -4.05
N VAL A 234 -0.15 4.83 -4.78
CA VAL A 234 0.02 3.95 -5.93
C VAL A 234 0.50 2.64 -5.31
N ASP A 235 -0.39 2.04 -4.52
CA ASP A 235 -0.29 0.64 -4.18
C ASP A 235 -0.62 -0.11 -5.49
N ASP A 236 0.25 -1.05 -5.83
CA ASP A 236 0.25 -1.83 -7.08
C ASP A 236 0.53 -1.01 -8.35
N VAL A 237 1.68 -1.20 -9.01
CA VAL A 237 1.83 -2.28 -9.99
C VAL A 237 0.58 -2.39 -10.87
N ASN A 238 0.20 -1.30 -11.53
CA ASN A 238 -0.43 -1.34 -12.84
C ASN A 238 0.04 -0.13 -13.64
N ASP A 239 0.33 -0.41 -14.90
CA ASP A 239 0.90 0.49 -15.87
C ASP A 239 0.01 1.71 -16.16
N ASP A 240 0.64 2.77 -16.68
CA ASP A 240 -0.01 3.88 -17.38
C ASP A 240 -0.83 4.90 -16.56
N ILE A 241 -0.29 5.39 -15.44
CA ILE A 241 -0.58 6.78 -15.04
C ILE A 241 0.66 7.62 -15.32
N PRO A 242 0.69 8.43 -16.40
CA PRO A 242 1.63 9.52 -16.48
C PRO A 242 1.36 10.37 -15.25
N ALA A 243 2.35 10.49 -14.35
CA ALA A 243 2.38 11.60 -13.43
C ALA A 243 2.13 12.84 -14.31
N LEU A 244 0.97 13.48 -14.13
CA LEU A 244 0.70 14.79 -14.67
C LEU A 244 1.87 15.62 -14.18
N ALA A 245 2.87 15.82 -15.05
CA ALA A 245 3.77 16.93 -14.99
C ALA A 245 2.92 18.18 -15.25
N SER A 246 1.96 18.46 -14.36
CA SER A 246 1.37 19.77 -14.28
C SER A 246 2.53 20.67 -13.90
N ALA A 247 2.88 21.57 -14.81
CA ALA A 247 3.91 22.60 -14.70
C ALA A 247 3.68 23.60 -13.53
N ASP A 248 2.86 23.22 -12.55
CA ASP A 248 2.56 23.98 -11.37
C ASP A 248 3.54 23.59 -10.27
N SER A 249 4.64 24.34 -10.20
CA SER A 249 5.74 24.23 -9.22
C SER A 249 5.31 24.61 -7.79
N ARG A 250 4.08 24.29 -7.40
CA ARG A 250 3.47 24.75 -6.15
C ARG A 250 3.94 23.99 -4.91
N GLY A 251 4.41 22.76 -5.05
CA GLY A 251 4.80 21.93 -3.90
C GLY A 251 6.17 22.22 -3.31
N PHE A 252 6.50 21.50 -2.22
CA PHE A 252 7.72 21.71 -1.43
C PHE A 252 9.00 21.46 -2.26
N ASP A 253 9.71 22.51 -2.63
CA ASP A 253 11.01 22.44 -3.33
C ASP A 253 12.03 23.42 -2.73
N ARG A 254 12.23 23.33 -1.41
CA ARG A 254 13.16 24.22 -0.68
C ARG A 254 14.39 23.46 -0.21
N HIS A 255 15.47 24.21 0.02
CA HIS A 255 16.67 23.66 0.64
C HIS A 255 16.39 23.18 2.07
N LEU A 256 16.87 21.98 2.39
CA LEU A 256 16.63 21.29 3.65
C LEU A 256 17.85 21.28 4.59
N THR A 257 18.90 22.04 4.29
CA THR A 257 20.11 22.08 5.09
C THR A 257 19.80 22.46 6.54
N ASN A 258 20.06 21.54 7.47
CA ASN A 258 19.77 21.68 8.91
C ASN A 258 18.30 21.99 9.25
N CYS A 259 17.37 21.56 8.41
CA CYS A 259 15.93 21.81 8.60
C CYS A 259 15.20 20.64 9.25
N ILE A 260 15.66 19.41 9.05
CA ILE A 260 15.02 18.19 9.53
C ILE A 260 15.57 17.84 10.92
N PRO A 261 14.73 17.66 11.96
CA PRO A 261 15.18 17.27 13.29
C PRO A 261 15.92 15.92 13.29
N SER A 262 16.88 15.78 14.22
CA SER A 262 17.67 14.55 14.38
C SER A 262 16.89 13.35 14.90
N SER A 263 15.63 13.53 15.30
CA SER A 263 14.72 12.47 15.73
C SER A 263 13.97 11.80 14.58
N VAL A 264 13.96 12.41 13.37
CA VAL A 264 13.24 11.87 12.22
C VAL A 264 13.90 10.58 11.74
N THR A 265 13.17 9.48 11.85
CA THR A 265 13.57 8.14 11.41
C THR A 265 12.88 7.74 10.10
N TYR A 266 11.74 8.36 9.79
CA TYR A 266 10.93 8.12 8.60
C TYR A 266 10.69 9.43 7.84
N LEU A 267 11.17 9.51 6.60
CA LEU A 267 11.06 10.70 5.76
C LEU A 267 10.52 10.38 4.37
N VAL A 268 9.45 11.07 3.99
CA VAL A 268 8.94 11.12 2.62
C VAL A 268 9.07 12.55 2.10
N LEU A 269 9.91 12.75 1.09
CA LEU A 269 10.06 14.02 0.41
C LEU A 269 8.94 14.21 -0.61
N GLY A 270 8.47 15.44 -0.76
CA GLY A 270 7.32 15.77 -1.60
C GLY A 270 7.62 15.65 -3.09
N ASP A 271 6.58 15.45 -3.89
CA ASP A 271 6.70 15.18 -5.33
C ASP A 271 7.45 16.26 -6.10
N CYS A 272 7.33 17.53 -5.69
CA CYS A 272 8.04 18.63 -6.33
C CYS A 272 9.50 18.79 -5.90
N PHE A 273 9.97 18.05 -4.87
CA PHE A 273 11.30 18.25 -4.31
C PHE A 273 12.39 17.81 -5.29
N ASP A 274 13.21 18.76 -5.73
CA ASP A 274 14.37 18.52 -6.62
C ASP A 274 15.60 19.32 -6.17
N LYS A 275 15.77 19.51 -4.85
CA LYS A 275 16.97 20.14 -4.28
C LYS A 275 18.02 19.13 -3.86
N SER A 276 19.27 19.57 -3.84
CA SER A 276 20.39 18.79 -3.31
C SER A 276 20.14 18.40 -1.85
N ILE A 277 20.41 17.13 -1.53
CA ILE A 277 20.29 16.57 -0.17
C ILE A 277 21.59 16.59 0.64
N LYS A 278 22.65 17.23 0.12
CA LYS A 278 23.92 17.35 0.85
C LYS A 278 23.68 18.01 2.21
N ASN A 279 24.04 17.31 3.30
CA ASN A 279 23.89 17.78 4.69
C ASN A 279 22.43 18.12 5.08
N CYS A 280 21.43 17.50 4.45
CA CYS A 280 20.01 17.76 4.74
C CYS A 280 19.37 16.69 5.61
N LEU A 281 19.84 15.43 5.50
CA LEU A 281 19.19 14.26 6.09
C LEU A 281 19.77 13.93 7.48
N PRO A 282 18.94 13.62 8.49
CA PRO A 282 19.40 13.30 9.82
C PRO A 282 20.05 11.90 9.89
N VAL A 283 21.02 11.71 10.78
CA VAL A 283 21.78 10.45 10.90
C VAL A 283 20.90 9.26 11.35
N SER A 284 19.83 9.55 12.10
CA SER A 284 18.85 8.58 12.62
C SER A 284 17.89 8.03 11.54
N LEU A 285 17.96 8.53 10.30
CA LEU A 285 17.02 8.15 9.26
C LEU A 285 17.16 6.67 8.89
N THR A 286 16.05 5.95 8.93
CA THR A 286 15.94 4.52 8.58
C THR A 286 15.10 4.28 7.33
N TYR A 287 14.14 5.17 7.04
CA TYR A 287 13.29 5.10 5.85
C TYR A 287 13.35 6.42 5.07
N LEU A 288 13.66 6.33 3.78
CA LEU A 288 13.73 7.47 2.87
C LEU A 288 13.01 7.18 1.55
N LYS A 289 11.99 7.99 1.25
CA LYS A 289 11.31 8.04 -0.04
C LYS A 289 11.51 9.42 -0.68
N PHE A 290 12.07 9.45 -1.88
CA PHE A 290 12.15 10.67 -2.69
C PHE A 290 10.84 10.88 -3.45
N GLY A 291 10.46 12.16 -3.62
CA GLY A 291 9.31 12.53 -4.42
C GLY A 291 9.57 12.45 -5.93
N ASN A 292 8.50 12.47 -6.71
CA ASN A 292 8.50 12.18 -8.14
C ASN A 292 9.48 13.00 -9.00
N ASN A 293 9.75 14.27 -8.68
CA ASN A 293 10.62 15.13 -9.50
C ASN A 293 12.10 15.05 -9.14
N PHE A 294 12.47 14.38 -8.03
CA PHE A 294 13.85 14.36 -7.57
C PHE A 294 14.79 13.73 -8.61
N ASN A 295 15.74 14.52 -9.11
CA ASN A 295 16.70 14.10 -10.14
C ASN A 295 18.09 14.74 -9.95
N GLN A 296 18.45 15.05 -8.71
CA GLN A 296 19.76 15.59 -8.35
C GLN A 296 20.83 14.49 -8.20
N ASN A 297 22.09 14.87 -8.44
CA ASN A 297 23.22 13.98 -8.19
C ASN A 297 23.35 13.66 -6.69
N ILE A 298 23.41 12.37 -6.37
CA ILE A 298 23.73 11.88 -5.03
C ILE A 298 25.21 11.48 -5.02
N LYS A 299 25.90 11.72 -3.91
CA LYS A 299 27.28 11.31 -3.70
C LYS A 299 27.37 10.47 -2.43
N LYS A 300 28.46 9.72 -2.30
CA LYS A 300 28.80 8.97 -1.09
C LYS A 300 28.62 9.84 0.16
N GLY A 301 27.87 9.34 1.14
CA GLY A 301 27.60 10.02 2.41
C GLY A 301 26.46 11.04 2.39
N HIS A 302 25.80 11.29 1.24
CA HIS A 302 24.59 12.12 1.22
C HIS A 302 23.38 11.41 1.84
N ILE A 303 23.26 10.09 1.64
CA ILE A 303 22.24 9.26 2.30
C ILE A 303 22.81 8.76 3.63
N PRO A 304 22.10 8.93 4.77
CA PRO A 304 22.56 8.49 6.08
C PRO A 304 22.85 6.99 6.18
N PRO A 305 23.82 6.58 7.01
CA PRO A 305 24.28 5.19 7.08
C PRO A 305 23.30 4.23 7.77
N LEU A 306 22.18 4.70 8.35
CA LEU A 306 21.17 3.86 8.99
C LEU A 306 19.94 3.58 8.11
N VAL A 307 19.89 4.13 6.88
CA VAL A 307 18.77 3.93 5.96
C VAL A 307 18.68 2.47 5.53
N THR A 308 17.59 1.80 5.90
CA THR A 308 17.29 0.41 5.53
C THR A 308 16.33 0.31 4.35
N HIS A 309 15.46 1.31 4.16
CA HIS A 309 14.49 1.38 3.07
C HIS A 309 14.73 2.64 2.24
N LEU A 310 15.00 2.47 0.96
CA LEU A 310 15.32 3.54 0.03
C LEU A 310 14.47 3.44 -1.24
N THR A 311 13.65 4.46 -1.48
CA THR A 311 12.82 4.57 -2.70
C THR A 311 13.18 5.85 -3.45
N PHE A 312 13.61 5.70 -4.70
CA PHE A 312 13.84 6.82 -5.62
C PHE A 312 12.54 7.25 -6.32
N GLY A 313 12.42 8.56 -6.57
CA GLY A 313 11.26 9.14 -7.23
C GLY A 313 11.23 8.89 -8.74
N TYR A 314 10.05 9.07 -9.34
CA TYR A 314 9.74 8.82 -10.77
C TYR A 314 10.82 9.33 -11.76
N SER A 315 11.31 10.56 -11.56
CA SER A 315 12.24 11.27 -12.45
C SER A 315 13.72 10.96 -12.24
N PHE A 316 14.07 10.20 -11.21
CA PHE A 316 15.46 9.97 -10.85
C PHE A 316 16.18 9.13 -11.91
N ASN A 317 17.18 9.72 -12.58
CA ASN A 317 18.01 9.05 -13.57
C ASN A 317 19.44 9.56 -13.53
N LYS A 318 20.07 9.48 -12.35
CA LYS A 318 21.47 9.87 -12.12
C LYS A 318 22.34 8.68 -11.73
N PRO A 319 23.65 8.69 -12.02
CA PRO A 319 24.56 7.64 -11.60
C PRO A 319 24.53 7.45 -10.06
N ILE A 320 24.56 6.19 -9.61
CA ILE A 320 24.38 5.81 -8.19
C ILE A 320 25.62 5.15 -7.56
N LYS A 321 26.73 5.06 -8.29
CA LYS A 321 27.93 4.36 -7.82
C LYS A 321 28.42 4.92 -6.48
N GLY A 322 28.45 4.07 -5.46
CA GLY A 322 28.89 4.42 -4.10
C GLY A 322 27.94 5.35 -3.32
N CYS A 323 26.71 5.58 -3.80
CA CYS A 323 25.75 6.50 -3.19
C CYS A 323 24.81 5.81 -2.20
N ILE A 324 24.56 4.52 -2.38
CA ILE A 324 23.64 3.72 -1.57
C ILE A 324 24.40 3.15 -0.36
N PRO A 325 23.98 3.42 0.88
CA PRO A 325 24.61 2.88 2.09
C PRO A 325 24.50 1.35 2.20
N SER A 326 25.47 0.73 2.88
CA SER A 326 25.48 -0.72 3.11
C SER A 326 24.44 -1.23 4.11
N SER A 327 23.60 -0.36 4.67
CA SER A 327 22.47 -0.74 5.53
C SER A 327 21.17 -0.94 4.76
N VAL A 328 21.10 -0.53 3.49
CA VAL A 328 19.88 -0.64 2.67
C VAL A 328 19.55 -2.11 2.41
N THR A 329 18.35 -2.52 2.82
CA THR A 329 17.80 -3.87 2.60
C THR A 329 16.71 -3.86 1.52
N HIS A 330 15.96 -2.76 1.41
CA HIS A 330 14.90 -2.59 0.43
C HIS A 330 15.24 -1.39 -0.47
N LEU A 331 15.39 -1.67 -1.77
CA LEU A 331 15.79 -0.69 -2.77
C LEU A 331 14.80 -0.67 -3.93
N VAL A 332 14.20 0.50 -4.17
CA VAL A 332 13.26 0.74 -5.27
C VAL A 332 13.77 1.89 -6.14
N PHE A 333 13.96 1.62 -7.42
CA PHE A 333 14.31 2.64 -8.41
C PHE A 333 13.08 3.29 -9.05
N GLY A 334 13.21 4.56 -9.39
CA GLY A 334 12.16 5.35 -10.04
C GLY A 334 11.93 4.98 -11.51
N TYR A 335 10.79 5.39 -12.04
CA TYR A 335 10.29 5.04 -13.38
C TYR A 335 11.31 5.27 -14.51
N TYR A 336 12.03 6.40 -14.52
CA TYR A 336 12.99 6.73 -15.58
C TYR A 336 14.43 6.27 -15.31
N PHE A 337 14.71 5.56 -14.21
CA PHE A 337 16.06 5.12 -13.89
C PHE A 337 16.57 4.12 -14.94
N ASN A 338 17.66 4.47 -15.65
CA ASN A 338 18.27 3.62 -16.67
C ASN A 338 19.79 3.82 -16.74
N GLN A 339 20.45 3.90 -15.58
CA GLN A 339 21.91 4.02 -15.47
C GLN A 339 22.56 2.67 -15.25
N ASP A 340 23.84 2.54 -15.62
CA ASP A 340 24.65 1.37 -15.29
C ASP A 340 24.68 1.14 -13.77
N ILE A 341 24.47 -0.11 -13.37
CA ILE A 341 24.35 -0.55 -11.97
C ILE A 341 25.54 -1.41 -11.51
N LYS A 342 26.54 -1.65 -12.37
CA LYS A 342 27.69 -2.49 -12.00
C LYS A 342 28.41 -1.96 -10.75
N GLY A 343 28.42 -2.78 -9.69
CA GLY A 343 29.01 -2.43 -8.39
C GLY A 343 28.31 -1.30 -7.65
N CYS A 344 27.04 -1.00 -7.95
CA CYS A 344 26.28 0.08 -7.32
C CYS A 344 25.36 -0.40 -6.19
N ILE A 345 24.89 -1.65 -6.24
CA ILE A 345 23.92 -2.21 -5.30
C ILE A 345 24.67 -2.88 -4.14
N PRO A 346 24.44 -2.47 -2.86
CA PRO A 346 25.11 -3.07 -1.71
C PRO A 346 24.70 -4.52 -1.46
N SER A 347 25.60 -5.32 -0.88
CA SER A 347 25.35 -6.74 -0.55
C SER A 347 24.35 -6.98 0.58
N SER A 348 23.81 -5.94 1.19
CA SER A 348 22.73 -6.04 2.19
C SER A 348 21.33 -5.99 1.58
N VAL A 349 21.19 -5.63 0.30
CA VAL A 349 19.90 -5.54 -0.37
C VAL A 349 19.29 -6.93 -0.52
N THR A 350 18.10 -7.11 0.04
CA THR A 350 17.30 -8.35 -0.06
C THR A 350 16.12 -8.19 -1.02
N HIS A 351 15.57 -6.97 -1.14
CA HIS A 351 14.46 -6.64 -2.03
C HIS A 351 14.89 -5.56 -3.01
N LEU A 352 14.82 -5.88 -4.30
CA LEU A 352 15.25 -5.01 -5.39
C LEU A 352 14.14 -4.86 -6.43
N THR A 353 13.71 -3.61 -6.64
CA THR A 353 12.74 -3.26 -7.69
C THR A 353 13.34 -2.25 -8.64
N PHE A 354 13.35 -2.56 -9.93
CA PHE A 354 13.69 -1.62 -10.99
C PHE A 354 12.45 -0.89 -11.51
N GLY A 355 12.61 0.39 -11.86
CA GLY A 355 11.55 1.18 -12.48
C GLY A 355 11.39 0.88 -13.97
N PHE A 356 10.27 1.32 -14.55
CA PHE A 356 9.81 1.02 -15.91
C PHE A 356 10.91 1.07 -16.99
N SER A 357 11.75 2.11 -17.00
CA SER A 357 12.68 2.39 -18.09
C SER A 357 14.00 1.61 -18.01
N PHE A 358 14.24 0.83 -16.96
CA PHE A 358 15.52 0.14 -16.77
C PHE A 358 15.73 -0.94 -17.85
N ASP A 359 16.78 -0.78 -18.66
CA ASP A 359 17.21 -1.74 -19.70
C ASP A 359 18.74 -1.75 -19.81
N GLN A 360 19.43 -1.82 -18.67
CA GLN A 360 20.89 -1.98 -18.63
C GLN A 360 21.28 -3.44 -18.41
N SER A 361 22.54 -3.75 -18.75
CA SER A 361 23.14 -5.06 -18.42
C SER A 361 23.13 -5.30 -16.92
N ILE A 362 22.88 -6.55 -16.53
CA ILE A 362 22.87 -6.99 -15.12
C ILE A 362 24.09 -7.84 -14.75
N VAL A 363 25.05 -7.98 -15.66
CA VAL A 363 26.27 -8.78 -15.46
C VAL A 363 27.02 -8.30 -14.22
N ASP A 364 27.28 -9.20 -13.28
CA ASP A 364 27.94 -8.94 -11.98
C ASP A 364 27.33 -7.76 -11.18
N SER A 365 26.04 -7.47 -11.37
CA SER A 365 25.43 -6.23 -10.86
C SER A 365 24.43 -6.44 -9.72
N ILE A 366 23.79 -7.60 -9.65
CA ILE A 366 22.79 -7.93 -8.63
C ILE A 366 23.46 -8.78 -7.53
N PRO A 367 23.47 -8.35 -6.26
CA PRO A 367 24.08 -9.11 -5.16
C PRO A 367 23.39 -10.45 -4.89
N SER A 368 24.15 -11.44 -4.40
CA SER A 368 23.65 -12.77 -4.08
C SER A 368 22.64 -12.82 -2.91
N SER A 369 22.56 -11.75 -2.11
CA SER A 369 21.63 -11.59 -0.99
C SER A 369 20.22 -11.20 -1.41
N VAL A 370 20.01 -10.81 -2.68
CA VAL A 370 18.68 -10.47 -3.20
C VAL A 370 17.85 -11.74 -3.27
N ILE A 371 16.73 -11.74 -2.53
CA ILE A 371 15.74 -12.83 -2.50
C ILE A 371 14.48 -12.46 -3.29
N TRP A 372 14.21 -11.16 -3.44
CA TRP A 372 13.07 -10.64 -4.16
C TRP A 372 13.54 -9.67 -5.25
N LEU A 373 13.24 -9.99 -6.51
CA LEU A 373 13.67 -9.22 -7.68
C LEU A 373 12.53 -8.95 -8.65
N LYS A 374 12.30 -7.66 -8.95
CA LYS A 374 11.42 -7.22 -10.03
C LYS A 374 12.15 -6.32 -11.01
N PHE A 375 12.08 -6.71 -12.28
CA PHE A 375 12.56 -5.90 -13.39
C PHE A 375 11.50 -4.88 -13.84
N GLY A 376 11.99 -3.78 -14.42
CA GLY A 376 11.16 -2.77 -15.06
C GLY A 376 10.63 -3.23 -16.41
N ASN A 377 9.55 -2.60 -16.89
CA ASN A 377 8.86 -3.00 -18.11
C ASN A 377 9.71 -3.01 -19.37
N ASN A 378 10.69 -2.12 -19.50
CA ASN A 378 11.54 -2.07 -20.69
C ASN A 378 12.69 -3.08 -20.67
N PHE A 379 12.94 -3.75 -19.53
CA PHE A 379 14.08 -4.66 -19.40
C PHE A 379 13.98 -5.81 -20.39
N ASN A 380 14.96 -5.91 -21.29
CA ASN A 380 15.04 -6.98 -22.28
C ASN A 380 16.49 -7.41 -22.54
N LYS A 381 17.33 -7.40 -21.51
CA LYS A 381 18.71 -7.94 -21.57
C LYS A 381 18.76 -9.40 -21.16
N SER A 382 19.79 -10.08 -21.64
CA SER A 382 20.05 -11.47 -21.25
C SER A 382 20.27 -11.57 -19.74
N ILE A 383 19.71 -12.64 -19.16
CA ILE A 383 19.81 -12.98 -17.74
C ILE A 383 20.80 -14.12 -17.47
N GLU A 384 21.44 -14.64 -18.51
CA GLU A 384 22.30 -15.82 -18.47
C GLU A 384 23.41 -15.70 -17.41
N GLY A 385 23.30 -16.48 -16.33
CA GLY A 385 24.29 -16.54 -15.25
C GLY A 385 24.33 -15.33 -14.30
N ASN A 386 23.40 -14.38 -14.43
CA ASN A 386 23.46 -13.09 -13.74
C ASN A 386 22.39 -12.90 -12.65
N LEU A 387 21.61 -13.94 -12.35
CA LEU A 387 20.59 -13.90 -11.31
C LEU A 387 21.12 -14.46 -9.97
N PRO A 388 20.72 -13.87 -8.83
CA PRO A 388 21.08 -14.37 -7.50
C PRO A 388 20.58 -15.81 -7.26
N PRO A 389 21.37 -16.67 -6.61
CA PRO A 389 21.03 -18.09 -6.45
C PRO A 389 19.89 -18.35 -5.44
N TYR A 390 19.62 -17.43 -4.52
CA TYR A 390 18.62 -17.59 -3.45
C TYR A 390 17.32 -16.80 -3.69
N LEU A 391 17.02 -16.46 -4.95
CA LEU A 391 15.76 -15.80 -5.29
C LEU A 391 14.57 -16.68 -4.90
N THR A 392 13.60 -16.10 -4.21
CA THR A 392 12.30 -16.71 -3.93
C THR A 392 11.21 -16.15 -4.85
N ASN A 393 11.37 -14.89 -5.27
CA ASN A 393 10.42 -14.17 -6.11
C ASN A 393 11.15 -13.49 -7.27
N LEU A 394 10.73 -13.80 -8.50
CA LEU A 394 11.26 -13.22 -9.71
C LEU A 394 10.13 -12.73 -10.62
N THR A 395 10.13 -11.43 -10.93
CA THR A 395 9.17 -10.81 -11.84
C THR A 395 9.89 -10.10 -12.98
N PHE A 396 9.57 -10.49 -14.21
CA PHE A 396 10.00 -9.82 -15.42
C PHE A 396 9.00 -8.74 -15.84
N GLY A 397 9.52 -7.66 -16.43
CA GLY A 397 8.70 -6.60 -16.99
C GLY A 397 8.17 -6.93 -18.39
N ASN A 398 7.24 -6.11 -18.87
CA ASN A 398 6.45 -6.34 -20.09
C ASN A 398 7.26 -6.61 -21.36
N CYS A 399 8.45 -6.05 -21.54
CA CYS A 399 9.24 -6.19 -22.77
C CYS A 399 10.21 -7.38 -22.75
N PHE A 400 10.34 -8.08 -21.63
CA PHE A 400 11.31 -9.17 -21.51
C PHE A 400 10.92 -10.33 -22.44
N ASN A 401 11.78 -10.65 -23.39
CA ASN A 401 11.59 -11.78 -24.33
C ASN A 401 12.94 -12.41 -24.70
N GLN A 402 13.81 -12.63 -23.71
CA GLN A 402 15.10 -13.29 -23.88
C GLN A 402 15.02 -14.78 -23.48
N PRO A 403 15.91 -15.65 -24.01
CA PRO A 403 15.97 -17.04 -23.59
C PRO A 403 16.18 -17.22 -22.09
N ILE A 404 15.52 -18.23 -21.51
CA ILE A 404 15.45 -18.44 -20.06
C ILE A 404 16.07 -19.75 -19.56
N ARG A 405 16.93 -20.39 -20.36
CA ARG A 405 17.47 -21.74 -20.08
C ARG A 405 18.10 -21.88 -18.69
N ASN A 406 18.72 -20.83 -18.16
CA ASN A 406 19.42 -20.88 -16.88
C ASN A 406 18.50 -20.67 -15.67
N LEU A 407 17.21 -20.36 -15.86
CA LEU A 407 16.26 -20.26 -14.74
C LEU A 407 16.10 -21.60 -14.01
N VAL A 408 16.24 -22.73 -14.72
CA VAL A 408 16.14 -24.08 -14.12
C VAL A 408 17.16 -24.32 -13.01
N LEU A 409 18.26 -23.56 -12.99
CA LEU A 409 19.31 -23.64 -11.97
C LEU A 409 18.93 -22.94 -10.66
N LEU A 410 17.83 -22.19 -10.62
CA LEU A 410 17.38 -21.46 -9.42
C LEU A 410 16.51 -22.36 -8.54
N GLU A 411 17.12 -22.95 -7.51
CA GLU A 411 16.47 -23.98 -6.69
C GLU A 411 15.41 -23.42 -5.71
N TYR A 412 15.38 -22.11 -5.46
CA TYR A 412 14.52 -21.50 -4.42
C TYR A 412 13.37 -20.64 -4.95
N VAL A 413 13.24 -20.47 -6.28
CA VAL A 413 12.23 -19.59 -6.87
C VAL A 413 10.86 -20.23 -6.75
N THR A 414 9.99 -19.65 -5.94
CA THR A 414 8.62 -20.14 -5.72
C THR A 414 7.60 -19.37 -6.55
N HIS A 415 7.87 -18.10 -6.85
CA HIS A 415 7.00 -17.22 -7.62
C HIS A 415 7.76 -16.70 -8.84
N LEU A 416 7.27 -17.03 -10.03
CA LEU A 416 7.84 -16.63 -11.31
C LEU A 416 6.77 -15.99 -12.18
N THR A 417 7.01 -14.73 -12.54
CA THR A 417 6.09 -13.95 -13.38
C THR A 417 6.82 -13.45 -14.62
N PHE A 418 6.27 -13.77 -15.79
CA PHE A 418 6.68 -13.24 -17.08
C PHE A 418 5.72 -12.13 -17.53
N GLY A 419 6.28 -11.07 -18.12
CA GLY A 419 5.49 -9.92 -18.60
C GLY A 419 4.96 -10.09 -20.02
N PHE A 420 4.15 -9.12 -20.44
CA PHE A 420 3.35 -9.07 -21.67
C PHE A 420 3.97 -9.70 -22.92
N ARG A 421 5.23 -9.42 -23.28
CA ARG A 421 5.86 -9.83 -24.55
C ARG A 421 6.59 -11.16 -24.51
N PHE A 422 6.66 -11.84 -23.36
CA PHE A 422 7.41 -13.08 -23.26
C PHE A 422 6.75 -14.20 -24.07
N ASP A 423 7.48 -14.75 -25.04
CA ASP A 423 7.00 -15.84 -25.90
C ASP A 423 8.17 -16.77 -26.32
N GLN A 424 9.14 -16.98 -25.41
CA GLN A 424 10.23 -17.92 -25.65
C GLN A 424 9.83 -19.36 -25.27
N PRO A 425 10.37 -20.39 -25.93
CA PRO A 425 10.19 -21.78 -25.52
C PRO A 425 10.61 -22.00 -24.06
N ILE A 426 9.79 -22.76 -23.32
CA ILE A 426 9.95 -22.97 -21.87
C ILE A 426 10.38 -24.40 -21.51
N ASP A 427 10.58 -25.28 -22.49
CA ASP A 427 10.96 -26.68 -22.26
C ASP A 427 12.26 -26.78 -21.45
N GLY A 428 12.20 -27.51 -20.33
CA GLY A 428 13.30 -27.67 -19.38
C GLY A 428 13.81 -26.39 -18.73
N CYS A 429 13.09 -25.25 -18.83
CA CYS A 429 13.58 -23.96 -18.36
C CYS A 429 13.01 -23.52 -17.00
N ILE A 430 11.83 -24.00 -16.63
CA ILE A 430 11.15 -23.56 -15.40
C ILE A 430 11.72 -24.33 -14.19
N PRO A 431 12.19 -23.65 -13.12
CA PRO A 431 12.72 -24.33 -11.95
C PRO A 431 11.68 -25.17 -11.20
N ALA A 432 12.11 -26.32 -10.67
CA ALA A 432 11.25 -27.30 -10.03
C ALA A 432 10.68 -26.88 -8.66
N SER A 433 11.07 -25.72 -8.13
CA SER A 433 10.53 -25.14 -6.90
C SER A 433 9.40 -24.15 -7.14
N VAL A 434 9.10 -23.79 -8.41
CA VAL A 434 8.05 -22.83 -8.75
C VAL A 434 6.68 -23.40 -8.36
N THR A 435 5.96 -22.66 -7.54
CA THR A 435 4.58 -23.00 -7.12
C THR A 435 3.54 -22.09 -7.77
N HIS A 436 3.94 -20.85 -8.08
CA HIS A 436 3.12 -19.84 -8.76
C HIS A 436 3.82 -19.41 -10.04
N LEU A 437 3.19 -19.70 -11.18
CA LEU A 437 3.71 -19.38 -12.50
C LEU A 437 2.71 -18.53 -13.25
N VAL A 438 3.15 -17.36 -13.70
CA VAL A 438 2.32 -16.39 -14.42
C VAL A 438 2.95 -16.08 -15.76
N PHE A 439 2.19 -16.31 -16.82
CA PHE A 439 2.44 -15.80 -18.16
C PHE A 439 1.40 -14.75 -18.48
N ASP A 440 1.86 -13.57 -18.88
CA ASP A 440 1.01 -12.49 -19.35
C ASP A 440 0.65 -12.67 -20.84
N ASP A 441 0.07 -11.65 -21.47
CA ASP A 441 -0.76 -11.79 -22.66
C ASP A 441 -0.17 -12.46 -23.90
N ASN A 442 1.08 -12.25 -24.30
CA ASN A 442 1.55 -12.77 -25.61
C ASN A 442 2.03 -14.23 -25.62
N PHE A 443 2.16 -14.88 -24.47
CA PHE A 443 2.72 -16.23 -24.41
C PHE A 443 1.80 -17.25 -25.10
N ASP A 444 2.28 -17.93 -26.15
CA ASP A 444 1.53 -18.98 -26.88
C ASP A 444 2.42 -20.16 -27.29
N GLN A 445 3.49 -20.42 -26.53
CA GLN A 445 4.36 -21.59 -26.77
C GLN A 445 3.72 -22.89 -26.26
N PRO A 446 4.01 -24.04 -26.90
CA PRO A 446 3.61 -25.35 -26.38
C PRO A 446 4.11 -25.57 -24.95
N ILE A 447 3.23 -26.12 -24.10
CA ILE A 447 3.51 -26.34 -22.68
C ILE A 447 3.65 -27.83 -22.30
N ASP A 448 3.57 -28.74 -23.28
CA ASP A 448 3.62 -30.18 -23.05
C ASP A 448 4.94 -30.59 -22.37
N GLY A 449 4.83 -31.13 -21.14
CA GLY A 449 5.99 -31.54 -20.34
C GLY A 449 6.81 -30.39 -19.74
N CYS A 450 6.43 -29.13 -19.97
CA CYS A 450 7.23 -27.96 -19.60
C CYS A 450 6.94 -27.44 -18.19
N ILE A 451 5.74 -27.69 -17.66
CA ILE A 451 5.29 -27.15 -16.37
C ILE A 451 5.66 -28.13 -15.24
N PRO A 452 6.49 -27.72 -14.26
CA PRO A 452 6.89 -28.60 -13.16
C PRO A 452 5.71 -29.03 -12.28
N SER A 453 5.82 -30.23 -11.69
CA SER A 453 4.80 -30.77 -10.78
C SER A 453 4.64 -30.01 -9.45
N SER A 454 5.52 -29.06 -9.16
CA SER A 454 5.40 -28.14 -8.02
C SER A 454 4.39 -27.01 -8.27
N VAL A 455 4.05 -26.72 -9.53
CA VAL A 455 3.17 -25.60 -9.89
C VAL A 455 1.73 -25.91 -9.47
N THR A 456 1.20 -25.08 -8.58
CA THR A 456 -0.17 -25.18 -8.05
C THR A 456 -1.07 -24.08 -8.58
N HIS A 457 -0.50 -22.91 -8.89
CA HIS A 457 -1.17 -21.74 -9.45
C HIS A 457 -0.55 -21.41 -10.81
N LEU A 458 -1.37 -21.48 -11.85
CA LEU A 458 -0.95 -21.21 -13.22
C LEU A 458 -1.88 -20.19 -13.86
N VAL A 459 -1.29 -19.13 -14.41
CA VAL A 459 -2.01 -18.05 -15.07
C VAL A 459 -1.48 -17.90 -16.49
N PHE A 460 -2.40 -17.89 -17.45
CA PHE A 460 -2.13 -17.51 -18.83
C PHE A 460 -2.91 -16.23 -19.19
N GLY A 461 -2.27 -15.39 -20.00
CA GLY A 461 -2.87 -14.19 -20.57
C GLY A 461 -3.68 -14.45 -21.86
N CYS A 462 -4.04 -13.38 -22.56
CA CYS A 462 -5.07 -13.42 -23.59
C CYS A 462 -4.70 -14.13 -24.91
N CYS A 463 -3.43 -14.22 -25.29
CA CYS A 463 -3.02 -14.88 -26.54
C CYS A 463 -2.80 -16.38 -26.38
N PHE A 464 -2.70 -16.91 -25.16
CA PHE A 464 -2.44 -18.34 -24.96
C PHE A 464 -3.59 -19.17 -25.54
N ASN A 465 -3.26 -20.03 -26.50
CA ASN A 465 -4.24 -20.85 -27.21
C ASN A 465 -3.66 -22.22 -27.62
N GLN A 466 -2.75 -22.76 -26.80
CA GLN A 466 -2.26 -24.13 -26.88
C GLN A 466 -3.14 -25.11 -26.09
N PRO A 467 -3.22 -26.39 -26.50
CA PRO A 467 -4.04 -27.37 -25.79
C PRO A 467 -3.53 -27.62 -24.36
N ILE A 468 -4.46 -27.67 -23.40
CA ILE A 468 -4.17 -28.00 -22.01
C ILE A 468 -4.57 -29.46 -21.76
N ASN A 469 -3.62 -30.36 -22.02
CA ASN A 469 -3.75 -31.80 -21.83
C ASN A 469 -3.10 -32.20 -20.49
N ASN A 470 -2.48 -33.38 -20.39
CA ASN A 470 -1.85 -33.86 -19.15
C ASN A 470 -0.54 -33.13 -18.78
N ASN A 471 -0.35 -31.90 -19.27
CA ASN A 471 0.86 -31.10 -19.18
C ASN A 471 0.94 -30.21 -17.93
N ILE A 472 -0.13 -30.15 -17.13
CA ILE A 472 -0.21 -29.38 -15.87
C ILE A 472 -0.65 -30.27 -14.68
N PRO A 473 0.19 -31.23 -14.24
CA PRO A 473 -0.26 -32.36 -13.43
C PRO A 473 -0.74 -32.00 -12.02
N SER A 474 -0.24 -30.92 -11.42
CA SER A 474 -0.50 -30.54 -10.01
C SER A 474 -1.22 -29.20 -9.84
N VAL A 475 -1.63 -28.57 -10.95
CA VAL A 475 -2.30 -27.27 -10.90
C VAL A 475 -3.68 -27.42 -10.26
N THR A 476 -3.94 -26.58 -9.26
CA THR A 476 -5.23 -26.51 -8.54
C THR A 476 -5.97 -25.22 -8.83
N HIS A 477 -5.26 -24.15 -9.20
CA HIS A 477 -5.81 -22.86 -9.58
C HIS A 477 -5.31 -22.53 -10.98
N LEU A 478 -6.22 -22.55 -11.96
CA LEU A 478 -5.92 -22.22 -13.35
C LEU A 478 -6.65 -20.93 -13.73
N THR A 479 -5.93 -20.00 -14.35
CA THR A 479 -6.52 -18.82 -14.97
C THR A 479 -6.21 -18.80 -16.44
N VAL A 480 -7.24 -18.65 -17.27
CA VAL A 480 -7.13 -18.42 -18.72
C VAL A 480 -8.03 -17.25 -19.11
N ASP A 481 -7.75 -16.63 -20.25
CA ASP A 481 -8.60 -15.56 -20.80
C ASP A 481 -9.77 -16.11 -21.61
N GLN A 482 -10.81 -15.30 -21.81
CA GLN A 482 -11.96 -15.59 -22.68
C GLN A 482 -11.56 -15.87 -24.14
N CYS A 483 -10.38 -15.41 -24.57
CA CYS A 483 -9.83 -15.68 -25.89
C CYS A 483 -9.33 -17.12 -26.08
N PHE A 484 -9.20 -17.91 -25.01
CA PHE A 484 -8.79 -19.31 -25.06
C PHE A 484 -9.86 -20.17 -25.75
N ARG A 485 -9.48 -20.87 -26.83
CA ARG A 485 -10.40 -21.65 -27.69
C ARG A 485 -10.09 -23.14 -27.74
N GLN A 486 -9.07 -23.61 -27.02
CA GLN A 486 -8.73 -25.03 -26.99
C GLN A 486 -9.53 -25.80 -25.92
N SER A 487 -9.51 -27.12 -26.00
CA SER A 487 -10.06 -27.98 -24.95
C SER A 487 -9.12 -28.06 -23.76
N ILE A 488 -9.69 -28.03 -22.55
CA ILE A 488 -9.02 -28.45 -21.32
C ILE A 488 -9.41 -29.92 -21.07
N ASN A 489 -8.43 -30.80 -20.85
CA ASN A 489 -8.71 -32.20 -20.58
C ASN A 489 -9.61 -32.36 -19.33
N GLN A 490 -10.59 -33.25 -19.42
CA GLN A 490 -11.59 -33.46 -18.37
C GLN A 490 -10.97 -33.87 -17.02
N ASP A 491 -9.86 -34.61 -17.02
CA ASP A 491 -9.18 -35.02 -15.79
C ASP A 491 -8.53 -33.83 -15.05
N ILE A 492 -8.15 -32.77 -15.78
CA ILE A 492 -7.71 -31.52 -15.16
C ILE A 492 -8.91 -30.82 -14.55
N MET A 493 -10.00 -30.70 -15.30
CA MET A 493 -11.22 -30.03 -14.83
C MET A 493 -11.78 -30.65 -13.54
N LEU A 494 -11.63 -31.96 -13.34
CA LEU A 494 -12.04 -32.65 -12.12
C LEU A 494 -11.11 -32.39 -10.92
N ARG A 495 -9.86 -31.97 -11.15
CA ARG A 495 -8.85 -31.74 -10.10
C ARG A 495 -8.69 -30.28 -9.72
N LEU A 496 -9.11 -29.33 -10.57
CA LEU A 496 -9.04 -27.90 -10.26
C LEU A 496 -9.94 -27.55 -9.07
N SER A 497 -9.37 -26.84 -8.11
CA SER A 497 -10.10 -26.16 -7.04
C SER A 497 -10.77 -24.89 -7.57
N GLU A 498 -10.10 -24.18 -8.48
CA GLU A 498 -10.58 -22.94 -9.07
C GLU A 498 -10.17 -22.84 -10.55
N LEU A 499 -11.14 -22.47 -11.38
CA LEU A 499 -10.92 -22.02 -12.76
C LEU A 499 -11.39 -20.58 -12.88
N THR A 500 -10.47 -19.67 -13.16
CA THR A 500 -10.77 -18.26 -13.44
C THR A 500 -10.76 -18.00 -14.94
N LEU A 501 -11.82 -17.36 -15.42
CA LEU A 501 -11.93 -16.86 -16.79
C LEU A 501 -11.88 -15.33 -16.77
N LYS A 502 -10.84 -14.73 -17.37
CA LYS A 502 -10.73 -13.27 -17.52
C LYS A 502 -11.51 -12.84 -18.77
N GLY A 503 -12.45 -11.88 -18.66
CA GLY A 503 -13.23 -11.41 -19.83
C GLY A 503 -14.65 -10.89 -19.55
N LYS A 504 -15.23 -10.14 -20.51
CA LYS A 504 -16.52 -9.42 -20.37
C LYS A 504 -17.77 -10.23 -20.71
N ASN A 505 -17.67 -11.42 -21.31
CA ASN A 505 -18.83 -12.25 -21.64
C ASN A 505 -18.42 -13.73 -21.77
N VAL A 506 -18.89 -14.63 -20.90
CA VAL A 506 -18.64 -16.07 -21.11
C VAL A 506 -19.82 -16.96 -20.71
N GLN A 507 -20.19 -17.88 -21.61
CA GLN A 507 -21.16 -18.97 -21.41
C GLN A 507 -20.56 -20.14 -20.60
N ARG A 508 -21.44 -20.96 -20.01
CA ARG A 508 -21.15 -22.06 -19.05
C ARG A 508 -20.08 -23.06 -19.52
N ILE A 509 -19.17 -23.43 -18.60
CA ILE A 509 -18.33 -24.64 -18.68
C ILE A 509 -18.40 -25.43 -17.36
N GLY A 510 -19.18 -26.51 -17.32
CA GLY A 510 -19.06 -27.59 -16.31
C GLY A 510 -19.37 -27.27 -14.83
N ASN A 511 -18.92 -28.17 -13.93
CA ASN A 511 -19.20 -28.20 -12.48
C ASN A 511 -18.09 -27.58 -11.60
N VAL A 512 -17.15 -26.84 -12.17
CA VAL A 512 -16.05 -26.20 -11.42
C VAL A 512 -16.53 -24.87 -10.86
N LYS A 513 -15.99 -24.44 -9.70
CA LYS A 513 -16.25 -23.09 -9.18
C LYS A 513 -15.60 -22.06 -10.11
N ILE A 514 -16.40 -21.53 -11.04
CA ILE A 514 -15.96 -20.49 -11.99
C ILE A 514 -15.98 -19.15 -11.26
N LYS A 515 -14.82 -18.51 -11.15
CA LYS A 515 -14.71 -17.13 -10.69
C LYS A 515 -14.56 -16.23 -11.91
N TYR A 516 -15.52 -15.33 -12.09
CA TYR A 516 -15.46 -14.30 -13.12
C TYR A 516 -14.77 -13.09 -12.53
N VAL A 517 -13.68 -12.67 -13.16
CA VAL A 517 -12.96 -11.46 -12.75
C VAL A 517 -13.04 -10.47 -13.90
N ASN A 518 -13.81 -9.40 -13.69
CA ASN A 518 -13.79 -8.23 -14.56
C ASN A 518 -12.54 -7.42 -14.21
N ASN A 519 -11.48 -7.53 -15.00
CA ASN A 519 -10.40 -6.57 -14.90
C ASN A 519 -10.64 -5.46 -15.92
N PHE A 520 -10.88 -4.26 -15.40
CA PHE A 520 -10.35 -3.05 -16.03
C PHE A 520 -8.82 -3.16 -15.86
N LEU A 521 -8.14 -3.48 -16.96
CA LEU A 521 -6.73 -3.16 -17.15
C LEU A 521 -6.64 -1.68 -17.53
#